data_AF-A0A9D4Y098-F1
#
_entry.id   AF-A0A9D4Y098-F1
#
_cell.length_a   1.000
_cell.length_b   1.000
_cell.length_c   1.000
_cell.angle_alpha   90.00
_cell.angle_beta   90.00
_cell.angle_gamma   90.00
#
_symmetry.space_group_name_H-M   'P 1'
#
loop_
_entity.id
_entity.type
_entity.pdbx_description
1 polymer ?
#
loop_
_entity_poly.entity_id
_entity_poly.type
_entity_poly.pdbx_seq_one_letter_code
_entity_poly.pdbx_strand_id
1 'polypeptide(L)'
;MEKLIDAAAISVFWVVKVKNEDPVPALLADVYHTLHLRFEKKGRLMLCCIPLLYQWFVSHVFKEVDTIESMDGYEWSQKLVGLTENIIIWYPHGLNVGDMITNCGEFPNVLLIGSKGCINYNPILAVRVIRAWEKDHFRGQDKGKGVIGDREPYHQWVTRRSQEIKLPFILNPPTQPPPPEPIPVSMEEVEALRATIARLGRENEELQTSFQQVSNERNEIKWELERKKAQLEATEEKVDKEERKRKKVKVGMEQADHCLETIKEQLRQVEKECQKNKRWWLRATEEKKEVREILEAKIHDLTISLHNAETQAEHERRLKERALEASRVTPTTWAEKCQEAKHAREVAQQWKDRFEAFHQDSVIWLREREKVIEDYDTFRRTINFLQEDKDGYRTKLNSLVEFCNWTT
;
A
#
# COMPACT_ATOMS: atom_id res chain seq x y z
N MET A 1 -0.32 22.07 -35.99
CA MET A 1 1.14 22.26 -36.09
C MET A 1 1.49 22.16 -37.56
N GLU A 2 1.57 23.30 -38.23
CA GLU A 2 1.93 23.38 -39.66
C GLU A 2 3.33 22.83 -39.86
N LYS A 3 3.50 21.96 -40.86
CA LYS A 3 4.80 21.42 -41.28
C LYS A 3 5.58 22.52 -41.99
N LEU A 4 6.19 23.43 -41.23
CA LEU A 4 7.19 24.36 -41.73
C LEU A 4 8.44 23.55 -42.08
N ILE A 5 8.56 23.19 -43.36
CA ILE A 5 9.78 22.57 -43.88
C ILE A 5 10.81 23.70 -43.99
N ASP A 6 11.88 23.59 -43.20
CA ASP A 6 12.97 24.55 -43.16
C ASP A 6 13.68 24.64 -44.53
N ALA A 7 13.63 25.81 -45.16
CA ALA A 7 14.25 26.05 -46.45
C ALA A 7 15.77 25.81 -46.42
N ALA A 8 16.43 26.04 -45.28
CA ALA A 8 17.84 25.75 -45.11
C ALA A 8 18.09 24.23 -45.10
N ALA A 9 17.24 23.45 -44.44
CA ALA A 9 17.31 21.98 -44.48
C ALA A 9 17.05 21.44 -45.89
N ILE A 10 16.05 21.97 -46.60
CA ILE A 10 15.80 21.62 -48.02
C ILE A 10 17.05 21.90 -48.86
N SER A 11 17.74 23.02 -48.62
CA SER A 11 18.94 23.37 -49.39
C SER A 11 20.11 22.40 -49.18
N VAL A 12 20.24 21.79 -48.00
CA VAL A 12 21.26 20.77 -47.72
C VAL A 12 20.91 19.47 -48.45
N PHE A 13 19.67 18.99 -48.31
CA PHE A 13 19.24 17.75 -48.96
C PHE A 13 19.08 17.88 -50.49
N TRP A 14 18.79 19.07 -51.00
CA TRP A 14 18.75 19.36 -52.43
C TRP A 14 20.12 19.23 -53.08
N VAL A 15 21.15 19.74 -52.40
CA VAL A 15 22.54 19.67 -52.87
C VAL A 15 23.05 18.23 -52.90
N VAL A 16 22.68 17.41 -51.93
CA VAL A 16 22.95 15.96 -51.93
C VAL A 16 22.27 15.28 -53.12
N LYS A 17 21.00 15.62 -53.37
CA LYS A 17 20.20 14.99 -54.44
C LYS A 17 20.64 15.39 -55.85
N VAL A 18 21.10 16.63 -56.04
CA VAL A 18 21.42 17.20 -57.36
C VAL A 18 22.92 17.18 -57.66
N LYS A 19 23.78 17.42 -56.66
CA LYS A 19 25.24 17.49 -56.83
C LYS A 19 25.97 16.24 -56.30
N ASN A 20 25.26 15.27 -55.73
CA ASN A 20 25.81 14.04 -55.12
C ASN A 20 26.89 14.32 -54.05
N GLU A 21 26.78 15.47 -53.38
CA GLU A 21 27.70 15.88 -52.32
C GLU A 21 27.31 15.22 -50.99
N ASP A 22 28.30 14.97 -50.14
CA ASP A 22 28.11 14.30 -48.85
C ASP A 22 27.34 15.21 -47.87
N PRO A 23 26.14 14.79 -47.37
CA PRO A 23 25.41 15.57 -46.35
C PRO A 23 26.09 15.56 -44.99
N VAL A 24 26.96 14.60 -44.73
CA VAL A 24 27.49 14.30 -43.40
C VAL A 24 28.17 15.51 -42.74
N PRO A 25 29.01 16.31 -43.43
CA PRO A 25 29.63 17.49 -42.81
C PRO A 25 28.63 18.54 -42.34
N ALA A 26 27.56 18.79 -43.09
CA ALA A 26 26.52 19.77 -42.73
C ALA A 26 25.65 19.26 -41.57
N LEU A 27 25.28 17.97 -41.59
CA LEU A 27 24.56 17.34 -40.49
C LEU A 27 25.39 17.31 -39.20
N LEU A 28 26.68 16.98 -39.31
CA LEU A 28 27.62 17.01 -38.18
C LEU A 28 27.75 18.43 -37.63
N ALA A 29 27.90 19.44 -38.48
CA ALA A 29 27.95 20.84 -38.04
C ALA A 29 26.71 21.22 -37.23
N ASP A 30 25.51 20.89 -37.69
CA ASP A 30 24.27 21.23 -37.00
C ASP A 30 24.08 20.44 -35.69
N VAL A 31 24.52 19.18 -35.65
CA VAL A 31 24.51 18.34 -34.45
C VAL A 31 25.47 18.90 -33.41
N TYR A 32 26.72 19.18 -33.79
CA TYR A 32 27.70 19.80 -32.91
C TYR A 32 27.26 21.20 -32.46
N HIS A 33 26.53 21.95 -33.31
CA HIS A 33 26.11 23.33 -32.99
C HIS A 33 25.09 23.28 -31.88
N THR A 34 24.15 22.36 -32.04
CA THR A 34 23.11 22.10 -31.05
C THR A 34 23.71 21.57 -29.75
N LEU A 35 24.68 20.66 -29.82
CA LEU A 35 25.43 20.16 -28.66
C LEU A 35 26.13 21.30 -27.90
N HIS A 36 26.88 22.14 -28.61
CA HIS A 36 27.63 23.25 -28.05
C HIS A 36 26.71 24.27 -27.37
N LEU A 37 25.65 24.71 -28.05
CA LEU A 37 24.65 25.62 -27.48
C LEU A 37 23.94 25.05 -26.25
N ARG A 38 23.76 23.72 -26.17
CA ARG A 38 23.14 23.05 -25.01
C ARG A 38 24.10 22.88 -23.86
N PHE A 39 25.38 22.63 -24.14
CA PHE A 39 26.43 22.56 -23.13
C PHE A 39 26.62 23.91 -22.42
N GLU A 40 26.67 25.01 -23.18
CA GLU A 40 26.78 26.36 -22.62
C GLU A 40 25.56 26.77 -21.77
N LYS A 41 24.37 26.21 -22.05
CA LYS A 41 23.10 26.57 -21.39
C LYS A 41 22.70 25.68 -20.19
N LYS A 42 23.65 24.95 -19.59
CA LYS A 42 23.47 24.11 -18.37
C LYS A 42 22.24 23.18 -18.41
N GLY A 43 22.30 22.12 -19.21
CA GLY A 43 21.64 20.85 -18.88
C GLY A 43 20.16 20.66 -19.28
N ARG A 44 19.67 21.24 -20.37
CA ARG A 44 18.37 20.83 -20.95
C ARG A 44 18.51 19.60 -21.87
N LEU A 45 17.55 18.68 -21.83
CA LEU A 45 17.47 17.46 -22.66
C LEU A 45 17.59 17.76 -24.17
N MET A 46 18.41 16.98 -24.87
CA MET A 46 18.69 17.11 -26.31
C MET A 46 17.65 16.38 -27.16
N LEU A 47 16.46 16.94 -27.34
CA LEU A 47 15.35 16.27 -28.04
C LEU A 47 15.59 15.98 -29.53
N CYS A 48 16.32 16.82 -30.26
CA CYS A 48 16.49 16.65 -31.72
C CYS A 48 17.58 15.66 -32.13
N CYS A 49 18.48 15.31 -31.22
CA CYS A 49 19.57 14.37 -31.49
C CYS A 49 19.25 12.96 -30.98
N ILE A 50 18.12 12.76 -30.27
CA ILE A 50 17.75 11.44 -29.71
C ILE A 50 17.67 10.36 -30.78
N PRO A 51 17.04 10.57 -31.95
CA PRO A 51 16.96 9.50 -32.95
C PRO A 51 18.32 9.11 -33.52
N LEU A 52 19.21 10.08 -33.75
CA LEU A 52 20.58 9.86 -34.24
C LEU A 52 21.46 9.21 -33.18
N LEU A 53 21.36 9.67 -31.93
CA LEU A 53 22.09 9.09 -30.79
C LEU A 53 21.60 7.67 -30.51
N TYR A 54 20.30 7.42 -30.59
CA TYR A 54 19.72 6.08 -30.46
C TYR A 54 20.23 5.18 -31.58
N GLN A 55 20.19 5.63 -32.84
CA GLN A 55 20.68 4.84 -33.97
C GLN A 55 22.18 4.58 -33.90
N TRP A 56 22.99 5.56 -33.50
CA TRP A 56 24.42 5.38 -33.23
C TRP A 56 24.63 4.36 -32.11
N PHE A 57 23.92 4.53 -30.99
CA PHE A 57 24.04 3.68 -29.82
C PHE A 57 23.67 2.22 -30.13
N VAL A 58 22.55 2.01 -30.82
CA VAL A 58 22.13 0.68 -31.25
C VAL A 58 23.13 0.05 -32.21
N SER A 59 23.60 0.79 -33.22
CA SER A 59 24.53 0.24 -34.23
C SER A 59 25.95 -0.04 -33.72
N HIS A 60 26.42 0.69 -32.71
CA HIS A 60 27.80 0.59 -32.22
C HIS A 60 27.90 -0.27 -30.95
N VAL A 61 26.81 -0.44 -30.20
CA VAL A 61 26.79 -1.21 -28.94
C VAL A 61 26.10 -2.57 -29.09
N PHE A 62 25.20 -2.72 -30.07
CA PHE A 62 24.44 -3.96 -30.29
C PHE A 62 24.67 -4.49 -31.70
N LYS A 63 25.11 -5.75 -31.82
CA LYS A 63 25.34 -6.40 -33.12
C LYS A 63 24.03 -6.83 -33.81
N GLU A 64 22.97 -7.06 -33.05
CA GLU A 64 21.68 -7.55 -33.53
C GLU A 64 20.52 -6.74 -32.92
N VAL A 65 19.71 -6.13 -33.78
CA VAL A 65 18.61 -5.23 -33.40
C VAL A 65 17.50 -5.98 -32.66
N ASP A 66 17.31 -7.27 -32.93
CA ASP A 66 16.25 -8.11 -32.36
C ASP A 66 16.36 -8.29 -30.83
N THR A 67 17.56 -8.08 -30.26
CA THR A 67 17.77 -8.15 -28.80
C THR A 67 17.30 -6.91 -28.03
N ILE A 68 16.95 -5.82 -28.72
CA ILE A 68 16.61 -4.52 -28.12
C ILE A 68 15.12 -4.43 -27.83
N GLU A 69 14.28 -5.01 -28.70
CA GLU A 69 12.82 -4.90 -28.61
C GLU A 69 12.22 -5.71 -27.44
N SER A 70 12.97 -6.67 -26.90
CA SER A 70 12.53 -7.51 -25.77
C SER A 70 13.08 -7.09 -24.40
N MET A 71 13.97 -6.10 -24.34
CA MET A 71 14.70 -5.76 -23.11
C MET A 71 13.92 -4.83 -22.18
N ASP A 72 13.82 -5.20 -20.91
CA ASP A 72 13.22 -4.37 -19.87
C ASP A 72 14.21 -3.33 -19.29
N GLY A 73 13.70 -2.34 -18.55
CA GLY A 73 14.52 -1.24 -18.02
C GLY A 73 15.65 -1.67 -17.08
N TYR A 74 15.52 -2.83 -16.43
CA TYR A 74 16.56 -3.38 -15.56
C TYR A 74 17.66 -4.06 -16.38
N GLU A 75 17.29 -4.83 -17.40
CA GLU A 75 18.23 -5.45 -18.35
C GLU A 75 19.04 -4.38 -19.09
N TRP A 76 18.39 -3.29 -19.51
CA TRP A 76 19.07 -2.11 -20.06
C TRP A 76 20.12 -1.56 -19.11
N SER A 77 19.77 -1.39 -17.83
CA SER A 77 20.71 -0.83 -16.84
C SER A 77 21.92 -1.72 -16.62
N GLN A 78 21.73 -3.05 -16.56
CA GLN A 78 22.82 -4.02 -16.39
C GLN A 78 23.74 -4.06 -17.62
N LYS A 79 23.16 -4.03 -18.83
CA LYS A 79 23.92 -3.94 -20.08
C LYS A 79 24.76 -2.67 -20.14
N LEU A 80 24.17 -1.52 -19.78
CA LEU A 80 24.85 -0.23 -19.77
C LEU A 80 26.02 -0.17 -18.77
N VAL A 81 25.81 -0.73 -17.57
CA VAL A 81 26.86 -0.81 -16.54
C VAL A 81 27.98 -1.78 -16.95
N GLY A 82 27.63 -2.84 -17.68
CA GLY A 82 28.59 -3.82 -18.20
C GLY A 82 29.32 -3.42 -19.47
N LEU A 83 29.05 -2.23 -20.04
CA LEU A 83 29.76 -1.75 -21.23
C LEU A 83 31.22 -1.46 -20.87
N THR A 84 32.10 -2.28 -21.42
CA THR A 84 33.54 -2.02 -21.43
C THR A 84 33.95 -1.53 -22.81
N GLU A 85 35.09 -0.86 -22.87
CA GLU A 85 35.56 -0.17 -24.07
C GLU A 85 35.72 -1.12 -25.28
N ASN A 86 35.96 -2.41 -25.03
CA ASN A 86 36.13 -3.47 -26.04
C ASN A 86 34.80 -3.98 -26.64
N ILE A 87 33.65 -3.65 -26.03
CA ILE A 87 32.32 -4.10 -26.47
C ILE A 87 31.69 -3.10 -27.45
N ILE A 88 32.12 -1.84 -27.39
CA ILE A 88 31.61 -0.75 -28.23
C ILE A 88 32.44 -0.71 -29.52
N ILE A 89 31.78 -0.92 -30.66
CA ILE A 89 32.38 -0.78 -31.99
C ILE A 89 32.40 0.71 -32.31
N TRP A 90 33.44 1.43 -31.88
CA TRP A 90 33.56 2.88 -32.07
C TRP A 90 33.68 3.31 -33.54
N TYR A 91 34.17 2.41 -34.40
CA TYR A 91 34.27 2.60 -35.84
C TYR A 91 34.14 1.25 -36.57
N PRO A 92 33.58 1.21 -37.80
CA PRO A 92 33.53 0.00 -38.60
C PRO A 92 34.94 -0.53 -38.90
N HIS A 93 35.19 -1.82 -38.65
CA HIS A 93 36.44 -2.49 -39.03
C HIS A 93 36.57 -2.47 -40.57
N GLY A 94 37.34 -1.52 -41.10
CA GLY A 94 37.52 -1.36 -42.55
C GLY A 94 37.62 0.08 -43.04
N LEU A 95 37.34 1.09 -42.20
CA LEU A 95 37.63 2.48 -42.54
C LEU A 95 39.14 2.75 -42.45
N ASN A 96 39.78 3.00 -43.58
CA ASN A 96 41.17 3.46 -43.59
C ASN A 96 41.21 4.87 -42.99
N VAL A 97 42.13 5.12 -42.06
CA VAL A 97 42.36 6.47 -41.48
C VAL A 97 42.66 7.51 -42.57
N GLY A 98 43.07 7.08 -43.76
CA GLY A 98 43.24 7.93 -44.95
C GLY A 98 41.94 8.52 -45.51
N ASP A 99 40.78 7.91 -45.24
CA ASP A 99 39.47 8.38 -45.72
C ASP A 99 38.84 9.43 -44.78
N MET A 100 39.47 9.70 -43.63
CA MET A 100 39.00 10.67 -42.65
C MET A 100 39.55 12.07 -42.95
N ILE A 101 38.67 13.07 -42.95
CA ILE A 101 39.09 14.48 -43.05
C ILE A 101 39.81 14.85 -41.75
N THR A 102 41.14 14.89 -41.79
CA THR A 102 42.00 15.14 -40.62
C THR A 102 42.58 16.55 -40.56
N ASN A 103 42.47 17.31 -41.64
CA ASN A 103 42.90 18.70 -41.73
C ASN A 103 42.12 19.45 -42.83
N CYS A 104 42.19 20.77 -42.80
CA CYS A 104 41.74 21.65 -43.87
C CYS A 104 42.95 22.43 -44.39
N GLY A 105 43.64 21.89 -45.40
CA GLY A 105 44.94 22.42 -45.83
C GLY A 105 46.01 22.19 -44.76
N GLU A 106 46.70 23.24 -44.33
CA GLU A 106 47.73 23.17 -43.28
C GLU A 106 47.16 23.20 -41.86
N PHE A 107 45.86 23.50 -41.69
CA PHE A 107 45.26 23.63 -40.37
C PHE A 107 44.71 22.28 -39.86
N PRO A 108 45.03 21.89 -38.60
CA PRO A 108 44.53 20.65 -37.99
C PRO A 108 43.04 20.70 -37.64
N ASN A 109 42.44 21.89 -37.75
CA ASN A 109 41.06 22.19 -37.46
C ASN A 109 40.27 22.27 -38.76
N VAL A 110 39.13 21.59 -38.81
CA VAL A 110 38.19 21.61 -39.93
C VAL A 110 36.98 22.43 -39.52
N LEU A 111 36.73 23.53 -40.23
CA LEU A 111 35.52 24.32 -40.04
C LEU A 111 34.34 23.61 -40.72
N LEU A 112 33.42 23.08 -39.91
CA LEU A 112 32.17 22.48 -40.38
C LEU A 112 31.09 23.58 -40.47
N ILE A 113 30.36 23.63 -41.58
CA ILE A 113 29.32 24.62 -41.84
C ILE A 113 27.98 23.92 -41.95
N GLY A 114 27.08 24.22 -41.02
CA GLY A 114 25.72 23.70 -40.95
C GLY A 114 24.68 24.74 -41.32
N SER A 115 23.42 24.33 -41.36
CA SER A 115 22.29 25.25 -41.56
C SER A 115 22.10 26.24 -40.41
N LYS A 116 22.62 25.92 -39.21
CA LYS A 116 22.45 26.73 -37.99
C LYS A 116 23.69 27.48 -37.55
N GLY A 117 24.85 27.22 -38.15
CA GLY A 117 26.10 27.90 -37.82
C GLY A 117 27.35 27.14 -38.22
N CYS A 118 28.52 27.69 -37.86
CA CYS A 118 29.83 27.09 -38.15
C CYS A 118 30.51 26.61 -36.87
N ILE A 119 31.22 25.49 -36.94
CA ILE A 119 31.94 24.91 -35.80
C ILE A 119 33.33 24.50 -36.19
N ASN A 120 34.26 24.83 -35.30
CA ASN A 120 35.62 24.36 -35.39
C ASN A 120 35.71 22.94 -34.80
N TYR A 121 35.84 21.95 -35.67
CA TYR A 121 36.06 20.55 -35.30
C TYR A 121 37.55 20.21 -35.43
N ASN A 122 38.13 19.59 -34.41
CA ASN A 122 39.52 19.10 -34.46
C ASN A 122 39.54 17.57 -34.63
N PRO A 123 39.54 17.07 -35.88
CA PRO A 123 39.57 15.63 -36.15
C PRO A 123 40.85 14.93 -35.67
N ILE A 124 41.96 15.67 -35.50
CA ILE A 124 43.22 15.09 -35.02
C ILE A 124 43.08 14.55 -33.60
N LEU A 125 42.24 15.17 -32.76
CA LEU A 125 41.94 14.64 -31.43
C LEU A 125 41.22 13.29 -31.51
N ALA A 126 40.25 13.15 -32.42
CA ALA A 126 39.53 11.90 -32.62
C ALA A 126 40.45 10.78 -33.14
N VAL A 127 41.35 11.08 -34.08
CA VAL A 127 42.33 10.11 -34.60
C VAL A 127 43.36 9.70 -33.55
N ARG A 128 43.81 10.63 -32.68
CA ARG A 128 44.74 10.31 -31.59
C ARG A 128 44.12 9.40 -30.54
N VAL A 129 42.83 9.59 -30.26
CA VAL A 129 42.05 8.63 -29.48
C VAL A 129 42.08 7.31 -30.25
N ILE A 130 41.49 7.18 -31.44
CA ILE A 130 41.45 5.89 -32.18
C ILE A 130 42.81 5.14 -32.22
N ARG A 131 43.91 5.83 -32.55
CA ARG A 131 45.25 5.22 -32.64
C ARG A 131 45.86 4.80 -31.29
N ALA A 132 45.50 5.47 -30.20
CA ALA A 132 45.91 5.04 -28.87
C ALA A 132 45.27 3.70 -28.48
N TRP A 133 44.09 3.39 -29.03
CA TRP A 133 43.31 2.19 -28.73
C TRP A 133 43.73 1.01 -29.61
N GLU A 134 44.13 1.25 -30.86
CA GLU A 134 44.73 0.23 -31.72
C GLU A 134 46.06 -0.32 -31.17
N LYS A 135 46.81 0.52 -30.43
CA LYS A 135 48.11 0.14 -29.84
C LYS A 135 48.02 -0.94 -28.76
N ASP A 136 46.86 -1.12 -28.12
CA ASP A 136 46.66 -2.14 -27.08
C ASP A 136 46.18 -3.49 -27.62
N HIS A 137 45.80 -3.60 -28.90
CA HIS A 137 45.30 -4.85 -29.51
C HIS A 137 46.11 -5.39 -30.71
N PHE A 138 47.19 -4.75 -31.14
CA PHE A 138 48.08 -5.30 -32.17
C PHE A 138 49.57 -4.96 -31.91
N ARG A 139 50.32 -5.92 -31.34
CA ARG A 139 51.78 -5.99 -31.51
C ARG A 139 52.05 -6.62 -32.87
N GLY A 140 52.25 -5.81 -33.91
CA GLY A 140 52.63 -6.35 -35.21
C GLY A 140 52.63 -5.34 -36.36
N GLN A 141 53.85 -4.93 -36.73
CA GLN A 141 54.30 -4.48 -38.05
C GLN A 141 53.94 -3.08 -38.59
N ASP A 142 54.89 -2.65 -39.40
CA ASP A 142 55.29 -1.31 -39.77
C ASP A 142 54.78 -0.96 -41.18
N LYS A 143 54.64 0.36 -41.43
CA LYS A 143 54.65 1.07 -42.74
C LYS A 143 53.54 0.79 -43.77
N GLY A 144 52.81 1.86 -44.09
CA GLY A 144 52.13 2.04 -45.38
C GLY A 144 51.78 3.50 -45.64
N LYS A 145 52.48 4.13 -46.60
CA LYS A 145 52.06 5.39 -47.24
C LYS A 145 50.85 5.09 -48.15
N GLY A 146 49.75 5.82 -48.00
CA GLY A 146 48.68 5.96 -49.02
C GLY A 146 48.33 7.45 -49.09
N VAL A 147 48.76 8.20 -50.10
CA VAL A 147 48.12 8.38 -51.43
C VAL A 147 46.65 8.77 -51.28
N ILE A 148 46.43 10.08 -51.34
CA ILE A 148 45.12 10.76 -51.38
C ILE A 148 44.52 10.49 -52.76
N GLY A 149 43.37 9.83 -52.79
CA GLY A 149 42.55 9.68 -53.99
C GLY A 149 41.73 10.95 -54.27
N ASP A 150 41.57 11.26 -55.56
CA ASP A 150 40.86 12.42 -56.12
C ASP A 150 39.39 12.56 -55.64
N ARG A 151 39.19 13.17 -54.48
CA ARG A 151 37.93 13.86 -54.15
C ARG A 151 38.21 15.35 -54.07
N GLU A 152 37.29 16.15 -54.61
CA GLU A 152 37.35 17.60 -54.60
C GLU A 152 37.72 18.10 -53.20
N PRO A 153 38.84 18.84 -53.03
CA PRO A 153 39.30 19.27 -51.73
C PRO A 153 38.21 20.06 -51.01
N TYR A 154 37.88 19.68 -49.77
CA TYR A 154 36.84 20.30 -48.94
C TYR A 154 36.89 21.84 -48.93
N HIS A 155 38.08 22.43 -49.06
CA HIS A 155 38.24 23.88 -49.17
C HIS A 155 37.52 24.49 -50.40
N GLN A 156 37.53 23.83 -51.56
CA GLN A 156 36.88 24.32 -52.79
C GLN A 156 35.36 24.28 -52.65
N TRP A 157 34.83 23.26 -51.98
CA TRP A 157 33.41 23.16 -51.64
C TRP A 157 32.97 24.32 -50.74
N VAL A 158 33.72 24.60 -49.67
CA VAL A 158 33.45 25.70 -48.73
C VAL A 158 33.50 27.07 -49.44
N THR A 159 34.51 27.29 -50.30
CA THR A 159 34.65 28.54 -51.05
C THR A 159 33.48 28.77 -52.02
N ARG A 160 33.01 27.72 -52.71
CA ARG A 160 31.85 27.81 -53.61
C ARG A 160 30.56 28.10 -52.85
N ARG A 161 30.35 27.43 -51.72
CA ARG A 161 29.16 27.60 -50.88
C ARG A 161 29.06 29.02 -50.29
N SER A 162 30.19 29.62 -49.89
CA SER A 162 30.20 31.00 -49.37
C SER A 162 29.85 32.05 -50.43
N GLN A 163 30.23 31.80 -51.70
CA GLN A 163 29.87 32.64 -52.85
C GLN A 163 28.40 32.48 -53.23
N GLU A 164 27.83 31.27 -53.16
CA GLU A 164 26.41 30.99 -53.43
C GLU A 164 25.48 31.65 -52.38
N ILE A 165 25.87 31.65 -51.10
CA ILE A 165 25.03 32.12 -49.98
C ILE A 165 25.03 33.66 -49.84
N LYS A 166 25.88 34.38 -50.60
CA LYS A 166 26.02 35.86 -50.56
C LYS A 166 25.95 36.44 -49.14
N LEU A 167 26.95 36.13 -48.31
CA LEU A 167 27.14 36.83 -47.04
C LEU A 167 27.24 38.35 -47.30
N PRO A 168 26.50 39.21 -46.58
CA PRO A 168 26.17 40.56 -47.02
C PRO A 168 27.26 41.57 -46.64
N PHE A 169 28.48 41.41 -47.15
CA PHE A 169 29.49 42.47 -47.09
C PHE A 169 30.23 42.57 -48.42
N ILE A 170 29.58 43.22 -49.39
CA ILE A 170 30.28 43.83 -50.53
C ILE A 170 30.48 45.31 -50.15
N LEU A 171 31.69 45.66 -49.74
CA LEU A 171 32.10 47.06 -49.63
C LEU A 171 32.43 47.57 -51.04
N ASN A 172 31.44 48.09 -51.75
CA ASN A 172 31.70 48.93 -52.91
C ASN A 172 31.84 50.39 -52.43
N PRO A 173 32.96 51.09 -52.73
CA PRO A 173 33.07 52.51 -52.47
C PRO A 173 32.13 53.29 -53.42
N PRO A 174 31.43 54.33 -52.94
CA PRO A 174 30.54 55.13 -53.79
C PRO A 174 31.38 55.99 -54.74
N THR A 175 31.32 55.69 -56.03
CA THR A 175 31.69 56.64 -57.08
C THR A 175 30.51 57.60 -57.24
N GLN A 176 30.65 58.84 -56.75
CA GLN A 176 29.72 59.91 -57.11
C GLN A 176 29.94 60.31 -58.58
N PRO A 177 28.93 60.22 -59.46
CA PRO A 177 28.96 60.93 -60.73
C PRO A 177 28.72 62.45 -60.48
N PRO A 178 29.27 63.34 -61.34
CA PRO A 178 29.07 64.78 -61.21
C PRO A 178 27.61 65.17 -61.44
N PRO A 179 27.12 66.26 -60.83
CA PRO A 179 25.73 66.71 -61.00
C PRO A 179 25.46 67.13 -62.46
N PRO A 180 24.38 66.67 -63.09
CA PRO A 180 24.02 67.10 -64.43
C PRO A 180 23.55 68.57 -64.45
N GLU A 181 23.86 69.27 -65.54
CA GLU A 181 23.45 70.65 -65.79
C GLU A 181 21.91 70.80 -65.87
N PRO A 182 21.34 71.91 -65.36
CA PRO A 182 19.90 72.11 -65.30
C PRO A 182 19.31 72.30 -66.71
N ILE A 183 18.44 71.37 -67.10
CA ILE A 183 17.58 71.47 -68.28
C ILE A 183 16.56 72.60 -68.05
N PRO A 184 16.19 73.43 -69.05
CA PRO A 184 15.16 74.46 -68.89
C PRO A 184 13.80 73.79 -68.72
N VAL A 185 13.32 73.73 -67.47
CA VAL A 185 12.02 73.18 -67.11
C VAL A 185 10.98 74.32 -67.13
N SER A 186 9.79 74.05 -67.69
CA SER A 186 8.72 75.06 -67.74
C SER A 186 8.19 75.38 -66.33
N MET A 187 7.67 76.60 -66.12
CA MET A 187 7.20 77.03 -64.80
C MET A 187 6.09 76.11 -64.24
N GLU A 188 5.23 75.57 -65.11
CA GLU A 188 4.15 74.64 -64.75
C GLU A 188 4.69 73.30 -64.23
N GLU A 189 5.76 72.77 -64.82
CA GLU A 189 6.43 71.55 -64.34
C GLU A 189 7.15 71.79 -63.01
N VAL A 190 7.70 72.99 -62.79
CA VAL A 190 8.31 73.36 -61.50
C VAL A 190 7.27 73.43 -60.39
N GLU A 191 6.09 73.99 -60.66
CA GLU A 191 4.98 74.04 -59.70
C GLU A 191 4.42 72.64 -59.40
N ALA A 192 4.24 71.79 -60.42
CA ALA A 192 3.82 70.39 -60.24
C ALA A 192 4.83 69.55 -59.44
N LEU A 193 6.13 69.75 -59.67
CA LEU A 193 7.21 69.12 -58.89
C LEU A 193 7.21 69.60 -57.44
N ARG A 194 7.04 70.91 -57.19
CA ARG A 194 6.93 71.46 -55.83
C ARG A 194 5.71 70.91 -55.09
N ALA A 195 4.56 70.79 -55.75
CA ALA A 195 3.37 70.17 -55.17
C ALA A 195 3.61 68.68 -54.83
N THR A 196 4.34 67.96 -55.67
CA THR A 196 4.72 66.55 -55.44
C THR A 196 5.69 66.41 -54.26
N ILE A 197 6.71 67.26 -54.17
CA ILE A 197 7.64 67.28 -53.03
C ILE A 197 6.90 67.58 -51.73
N ALA A 198 5.97 68.54 -51.74
CA ALA A 198 5.15 68.86 -50.57
C ALA A 198 4.23 67.71 -50.16
N ARG A 199 3.66 66.95 -51.12
CA ARG A 199 2.86 65.74 -50.85
C ARG A 199 3.73 64.64 -50.23
N LEU A 200 4.85 64.32 -50.87
CA LEU A 200 5.79 63.30 -50.38
C LEU A 200 6.38 63.67 -49.01
N GLY A 201 6.59 64.97 -48.73
CA GLY A 201 7.01 65.45 -47.42
C GLY A 201 6.01 65.11 -46.32
N ARG A 202 4.70 65.36 -46.56
CA ARG A 202 3.63 64.98 -45.62
C ARG A 202 3.52 63.48 -45.43
N GLU A 203 3.57 62.71 -46.52
CA GLU A 203 3.53 61.23 -46.46
C GLU A 203 4.73 60.68 -45.66
N ASN A 204 5.91 61.28 -45.81
CA ASN A 204 7.10 60.85 -45.06
C ASN A 204 6.97 61.17 -43.55
N GLU A 205 6.41 62.33 -43.18
CA GLU A 205 6.13 62.68 -41.77
C GLU A 205 5.07 61.74 -41.15
N GLU A 206 4.01 61.40 -41.88
CA GLU A 206 2.99 60.43 -41.46
C GLU A 206 3.59 59.03 -41.28
N LEU A 207 4.37 58.56 -42.25
CA LEU A 207 5.06 57.27 -42.17
C LEU A 207 6.06 57.23 -41.01
N GLN A 208 6.80 58.31 -40.76
CA GLN A 208 7.73 58.40 -39.65
C GLN A 208 7.01 58.33 -38.29
N THR A 209 5.86 59.00 -38.18
CA THR A 209 5.02 58.94 -36.98
C THR A 209 4.43 57.54 -36.77
N SER A 210 3.90 56.93 -37.84
CA SER A 210 3.38 55.56 -37.81
C SER A 210 4.46 54.53 -37.45
N PHE A 211 5.66 54.66 -38.03
CA PHE A 211 6.81 53.82 -37.67
C PHE A 211 7.17 53.94 -36.19
N GLN A 212 7.16 55.16 -35.63
CA GLN A 212 7.45 55.36 -34.22
C GLN A 212 6.37 54.73 -33.31
N GLN A 213 5.09 54.83 -33.68
CA GLN A 213 3.99 54.18 -32.97
C GLN A 213 4.15 52.66 -32.96
N VAL A 214 4.33 52.05 -34.13
CA VAL A 214 4.52 50.59 -34.25
C VAL A 214 5.78 50.12 -33.51
N SER A 215 6.86 50.91 -33.52
CA SER A 215 8.09 50.62 -32.77
C SER A 215 7.85 50.61 -31.26
N ASN A 216 7.03 51.54 -30.76
CA ASN A 216 6.64 51.59 -29.35
C ASN A 216 5.74 50.41 -28.98
N GLU A 217 4.73 50.09 -29.80
CA GLU A 217 3.84 48.93 -29.60
C GLU A 217 4.63 47.62 -29.56
N ARG A 218 5.57 47.43 -30.50
CA ARG A 218 6.48 46.27 -30.51
C ARG A 218 7.27 46.17 -29.20
N ASN A 219 7.74 47.29 -28.67
CA ASN A 219 8.50 47.31 -27.41
C ASN A 219 7.59 46.94 -26.23
N GLU A 220 6.36 47.45 -26.16
CA GLU A 220 5.36 47.12 -25.15
C GLU A 220 5.07 45.61 -25.14
N ILE A 221 4.76 45.04 -26.31
CA ILE A 221 4.50 43.59 -26.47
C ILE A 221 5.73 42.77 -26.06
N LYS A 222 6.94 43.22 -26.39
CA LYS A 222 8.18 42.55 -25.97
C LYS A 222 8.31 42.52 -24.45
N TRP A 223 8.03 43.62 -23.76
CA TRP A 223 8.06 43.66 -22.29
C TRP A 223 6.99 42.77 -21.67
N GLU A 224 5.78 42.77 -22.23
CA GLU A 224 4.70 41.87 -21.81
C GLU A 224 5.09 40.39 -21.95
N LEU A 225 5.68 40.03 -23.08
CA LEU A 225 6.13 38.67 -23.36
C LEU A 225 7.18 38.22 -22.34
N GLU A 226 8.19 39.05 -22.06
CA GLU A 226 9.23 38.72 -21.07
C GLU A 226 8.64 38.62 -19.66
N ARG A 227 7.70 39.50 -19.30
CA ARG A 227 6.97 39.41 -18.02
C ARG A 227 6.20 38.09 -17.90
N LYS A 228 5.50 37.69 -18.97
CA LYS A 228 4.74 36.43 -19.02
C LYS A 228 5.64 35.20 -18.99
N LYS A 229 6.79 35.24 -19.67
CA LYS A 229 7.81 34.17 -19.59
C LYS A 229 8.34 34.01 -18.16
N ALA A 230 8.67 35.10 -17.48
CA ALA A 230 9.12 35.03 -16.09
C ALA A 230 8.03 34.47 -15.15
N GLN A 231 6.76 34.84 -15.38
CA GLN A 231 5.62 34.24 -14.66
C GLN A 231 5.51 32.73 -14.92
N LEU A 232 5.67 32.30 -16.18
CA LEU A 232 5.61 30.89 -16.56
C LEU A 232 6.74 30.09 -15.90
N GLU A 233 7.99 30.55 -15.98
CA GLU A 233 9.13 29.89 -15.35
C GLU A 233 8.95 29.76 -13.84
N ALA A 234 8.43 30.80 -13.18
CA ALA A 234 8.13 30.74 -11.74
C ALA A 234 7.01 29.73 -11.40
N THR A 235 6.02 29.55 -12.29
CA THR A 235 4.99 28.52 -12.11
C THR A 235 5.50 27.12 -12.38
N GLU A 236 6.32 26.92 -13.41
CA GLU A 236 6.96 25.63 -13.71
C GLU A 236 7.84 25.18 -12.54
N GLU A 237 8.63 26.08 -11.94
CA GLU A 237 9.45 25.75 -10.77
C GLU A 237 8.60 25.32 -9.55
N LYS A 238 7.43 25.94 -9.36
CA LYS A 238 6.49 25.56 -8.30
C LYS A 238 5.89 24.17 -8.57
N VAL A 239 5.49 23.90 -9.81
CA VAL A 239 4.97 22.58 -10.21
C VAL A 239 6.03 21.51 -10.00
N ASP A 240 7.28 21.75 -10.40
CA ASP A 240 8.40 20.84 -10.19
C ASP A 240 8.65 20.55 -8.70
N LYS A 241 8.57 21.58 -7.84
CA LYS A 241 8.69 21.41 -6.39
C LYS A 241 7.55 20.56 -5.82
N GLU A 242 6.32 20.78 -6.26
CA GLU A 242 5.17 19.97 -5.85
C GLU A 242 5.25 18.52 -6.37
N GLU A 243 5.70 18.31 -7.60
CA GLU A 243 5.92 16.97 -8.16
C GLU A 243 7.00 16.21 -7.36
N ARG A 244 8.09 16.87 -6.96
CA ARG A 244 9.10 16.27 -6.08
C ARG A 244 8.51 15.89 -4.72
N LYS A 245 7.67 16.75 -4.13
CA LYS A 245 6.98 16.42 -2.86
C LYS A 245 6.04 15.23 -3.03
N ARG A 246 5.23 15.22 -4.09
CA ARG A 246 4.32 14.11 -4.43
C ARG A 246 5.08 12.78 -4.58
N LYS A 247 6.22 12.78 -5.28
CA LYS A 247 7.08 11.59 -5.43
C LYS A 247 7.61 11.10 -4.08
N LYS A 248 8.08 12.00 -3.20
CA LYS A 248 8.53 11.64 -1.85
C LYS A 248 7.40 11.03 -1.00
N VAL A 249 6.21 11.64 -1.03
CA VAL A 249 5.03 11.11 -0.32
C VAL A 249 4.68 9.73 -0.85
N LYS A 250 4.67 9.53 -2.18
CA LYS A 250 4.38 8.23 -2.79
C LYS A 250 5.33 7.14 -2.31
N VAL A 251 6.64 7.38 -2.34
CA VAL A 251 7.64 6.42 -1.84
C VAL A 251 7.44 6.14 -0.34
N GLY A 252 7.14 7.16 0.46
CA GLY A 252 6.84 6.98 1.89
C GLY A 252 5.58 6.14 2.13
N MET A 253 4.54 6.30 1.30
CA MET A 253 3.33 5.48 1.36
C MET A 253 3.62 4.02 0.98
N GLU A 254 4.36 3.78 -0.11
CA GLU A 254 4.75 2.44 -0.54
C GLU A 254 5.57 1.71 0.54
N GLN A 255 6.47 2.43 1.23
CA GLN A 255 7.21 1.90 2.38
C GLN A 255 6.30 1.57 3.57
N ALA A 256 5.36 2.45 3.88
CA ALA A 256 4.39 2.21 4.96
C ALA A 256 3.50 1.00 4.67
N ASP A 257 3.04 0.84 3.42
CA ASP A 257 2.26 -0.32 2.97
C ASP A 257 3.07 -1.61 3.11
N HIS A 258 4.34 -1.60 2.73
CA HIS A 258 5.22 -2.77 2.88
C HIS A 258 5.41 -3.17 4.36
N CYS A 259 5.66 -2.19 5.23
CA CYS A 259 5.76 -2.42 6.68
C CYS A 259 4.45 -2.98 7.24
N LEU A 260 3.31 -2.44 6.79
CA LEU A 260 1.98 -2.86 7.23
C LEU A 260 1.65 -4.30 6.80
N GLU A 261 1.99 -4.69 5.57
CA GLU A 261 1.85 -6.08 5.13
C GLU A 261 2.77 -7.04 5.89
N THR A 262 3.99 -6.60 6.23
CA THR A 262 4.89 -7.39 7.09
C THR A 262 4.29 -7.63 8.47
N ILE A 263 3.75 -6.59 9.11
CA ILE A 263 3.09 -6.69 10.42
C ILE A 263 1.85 -7.58 10.33
N LYS A 264 1.04 -7.47 9.28
CA LYS A 264 -0.12 -8.35 9.06
C LYS A 264 0.30 -9.82 8.97
N GLU A 265 1.39 -10.12 8.27
CA GLU A 265 1.86 -11.51 8.15
C GLU A 265 2.36 -12.04 9.49
N GLN A 266 3.11 -11.25 10.26
CA GLN A 266 3.51 -11.60 11.63
C GLN A 266 2.30 -11.86 12.53
N LEU A 267 1.26 -11.03 12.44
CA LEU A 267 0.02 -11.21 13.20
C LEU A 267 -0.65 -12.55 12.85
N ARG A 268 -0.78 -12.88 11.56
CA ARG A 268 -1.35 -14.17 11.11
C ARG A 268 -0.55 -15.36 11.64
N GLN A 269 0.78 -15.25 11.71
CA GLN A 269 1.63 -16.31 12.27
C GLN A 269 1.38 -16.49 13.77
N VAL A 270 1.37 -15.40 14.55
CA VAL A 270 1.10 -15.43 15.99
C VAL A 270 -0.31 -15.97 16.29
N GLU A 271 -1.31 -15.60 15.48
CA GLU A 271 -2.67 -16.13 15.62
C GLU A 271 -2.73 -17.65 15.39
N LYS A 272 -2.03 -18.17 14.37
CA LYS A 272 -1.93 -19.61 14.12
C LYS A 272 -1.25 -20.34 15.29
N GLU A 273 -0.18 -19.77 15.84
CA GLU A 273 0.49 -20.32 17.01
C GLU A 273 -0.41 -20.31 18.24
N CYS A 274 -1.13 -19.22 18.50
CA CYS A 274 -2.07 -19.11 19.60
C CYS A 274 -3.19 -20.16 19.48
N GLN A 275 -3.74 -20.36 18.27
CA GLN A 275 -4.73 -21.41 18.02
C GLN A 275 -4.16 -22.83 18.23
N LYS A 276 -2.91 -23.07 17.82
CA LYS A 276 -2.22 -24.34 18.08
C LYS A 276 -2.06 -24.56 19.58
N ASN A 277 -1.55 -23.57 20.30
CA ASN A 277 -1.35 -23.63 21.75
C ASN A 277 -2.67 -23.84 22.50
N LYS A 278 -3.75 -23.17 22.08
CA LYS A 278 -5.10 -23.39 22.63
C LYS A 278 -5.55 -24.85 22.47
N ARG A 279 -5.32 -25.47 21.30
CA ARG A 279 -5.63 -26.89 21.07
C ARG A 279 -4.81 -27.83 21.96
N TRP A 280 -3.51 -27.55 22.11
CA TRP A 280 -2.65 -28.32 23.02
C TRP A 280 -3.11 -28.20 24.47
N TRP A 281 -3.42 -26.98 24.91
CA TRP A 281 -3.92 -26.74 26.26
C TRP A 281 -5.22 -27.49 26.53
N LEU A 282 -6.19 -27.43 25.61
CA LEU A 282 -7.47 -28.16 25.75
C LEU A 282 -7.27 -29.68 25.84
N ARG A 283 -6.38 -30.25 25.03
CA ARG A 283 -6.04 -31.68 25.12
C ARG A 283 -5.40 -32.03 26.45
N ALA A 284 -4.40 -31.26 26.86
CA ALA A 284 -3.73 -31.48 28.13
C ALA A 284 -4.70 -31.37 29.33
N THR A 285 -5.69 -30.47 29.26
CA THR A 285 -6.71 -30.38 30.30
C THR A 285 -7.67 -31.57 30.31
N GLU A 286 -8.04 -32.09 29.15
CA GLU A 286 -8.91 -33.28 29.06
C GLU A 286 -8.15 -34.53 29.54
N GLU A 287 -6.92 -34.75 29.06
CA GLU A 287 -6.07 -35.86 29.52
C GLU A 287 -5.87 -35.81 31.04
N LYS A 288 -5.63 -34.63 31.60
CA LYS A 288 -5.52 -34.46 33.07
C LYS A 288 -6.83 -34.79 33.78
N LYS A 289 -7.98 -34.46 33.19
CA LYS A 289 -9.30 -34.77 33.74
C LYS A 289 -9.59 -36.27 33.69
N GLU A 290 -9.32 -36.93 32.56
CA GLU A 290 -9.45 -38.38 32.42
C GLU A 290 -8.60 -39.13 33.45
N VAL A 291 -7.33 -38.74 33.60
CA VAL A 291 -6.43 -39.33 34.62
C VAL A 291 -6.98 -39.12 36.03
N ARG A 292 -7.52 -37.92 36.33
CA ARG A 292 -8.13 -37.64 37.63
C ARG A 292 -9.34 -38.55 37.88
N GLU A 293 -10.25 -38.68 36.93
CA GLU A 293 -11.45 -39.52 37.05
C GLU A 293 -11.08 -41.00 37.25
N ILE A 294 -10.07 -41.51 36.55
CA ILE A 294 -9.53 -42.86 36.74
C ILE A 294 -8.99 -43.05 38.16
N LEU A 295 -8.22 -42.08 38.67
CA LEU A 295 -7.67 -42.14 40.02
C LEU A 295 -8.77 -42.05 41.09
N GLU A 296 -9.77 -41.18 40.90
CA GLU A 296 -10.91 -41.05 41.80
C GLU A 296 -11.74 -42.35 41.85
N ALA A 297 -11.99 -42.98 40.70
CA ALA A 297 -12.64 -44.29 40.64
C ALA A 297 -11.81 -45.37 41.38
N LYS A 298 -10.49 -45.38 41.18
CA LYS A 298 -9.61 -46.35 41.86
C LYS A 298 -9.57 -46.15 43.37
N ILE A 299 -9.54 -44.90 43.83
CA ILE A 299 -9.63 -44.56 45.26
C ILE A 299 -10.96 -45.07 45.81
N HIS A 300 -12.07 -44.84 45.11
CA HIS A 300 -13.39 -45.31 45.53
C HIS A 300 -13.45 -46.83 45.68
N ASP A 301 -12.98 -47.58 44.69
CA ASP A 301 -12.92 -49.05 44.73
C ASP A 301 -12.07 -49.57 45.90
N LEU A 302 -10.92 -48.93 46.15
CA LEU A 302 -10.04 -49.27 47.27
C LEU A 302 -10.70 -48.94 48.61
N THR A 303 -11.44 -47.83 48.71
CA THR A 303 -12.20 -47.47 49.92
C THR A 303 -13.30 -48.50 50.20
N ILE A 304 -14.06 -48.95 49.19
CA ILE A 304 -15.06 -50.01 49.36
C ILE A 304 -14.40 -51.31 49.80
N SER A 305 -13.30 -51.70 49.14
CA SER A 305 -12.60 -52.95 49.45
C SER A 305 -12.02 -52.95 50.87
N LEU A 306 -11.46 -51.82 51.31
CA LEU A 306 -10.98 -51.63 52.67
C LEU A 306 -12.12 -51.75 53.68
N HIS A 307 -13.24 -51.07 53.42
CA HIS A 307 -14.42 -51.16 54.29
C HIS A 307 -14.93 -52.61 54.41
N ASN A 308 -15.04 -53.32 53.30
CA ASN A 308 -15.44 -54.73 53.31
C ASN A 308 -14.46 -55.60 54.13
N ALA A 309 -13.15 -55.42 53.95
CA ALA A 309 -12.14 -56.14 54.72
C ALA A 309 -12.22 -55.81 56.22
N GLU A 310 -12.46 -54.56 56.59
CA GLU A 310 -12.68 -54.13 57.98
C GLU A 310 -13.93 -54.79 58.57
N THR A 311 -15.06 -54.80 57.85
CA THR A 311 -16.28 -55.47 58.31
C THR A 311 -16.11 -56.97 58.48
N GLN A 312 -15.35 -57.62 57.58
CA GLN A 312 -15.03 -59.04 57.70
C GLN A 312 -14.13 -59.31 58.92
N ALA A 313 -13.08 -58.51 59.10
CA ALA A 313 -12.18 -58.64 60.24
C ALA A 313 -12.92 -58.40 61.58
N GLU A 314 -13.85 -57.45 61.61
CA GLU A 314 -14.76 -57.22 62.74
C GLU A 314 -15.66 -58.44 63.01
N HIS A 315 -16.26 -59.00 61.97
CA HIS A 315 -17.11 -60.18 62.09
C HIS A 315 -16.34 -61.38 62.63
N GLU A 316 -15.15 -61.67 62.08
CA GLU A 316 -14.27 -62.72 62.57
C GLU A 316 -13.85 -62.51 64.02
N ARG A 317 -13.56 -61.25 64.41
CA ARG A 317 -13.22 -60.92 65.80
C ARG A 317 -14.38 -61.24 66.74
N ARG A 318 -15.60 -60.85 66.37
CA ARG A 318 -16.82 -61.15 67.14
C ARG A 318 -17.08 -62.65 67.25
N LEU A 319 -16.85 -63.42 66.18
CA LEU A 319 -16.98 -64.87 66.22
C LEU A 319 -15.96 -65.50 67.17
N LYS A 320 -14.69 -65.07 67.12
CA LYS A 320 -13.64 -65.54 68.04
C LYS A 320 -13.99 -65.21 69.50
N GLU A 321 -14.50 -64.01 69.76
CA GLU A 321 -14.95 -63.59 71.09
C GLU A 321 -16.12 -64.44 71.59
N ARG A 322 -17.13 -64.69 70.74
CA ARG A 322 -18.26 -65.58 71.07
C ARG A 322 -17.80 -67.02 71.33
N ALA A 323 -16.88 -67.55 70.52
CA ALA A 323 -16.33 -68.89 70.72
C ALA A 323 -15.54 -68.98 72.04
N LEU A 324 -14.76 -67.96 72.37
CA LEU A 324 -14.07 -67.86 73.65
C LEU A 324 -15.05 -67.81 74.82
N GLU A 325 -16.10 -67.00 74.73
CA GLU A 325 -17.13 -66.91 75.77
C GLU A 325 -17.89 -68.23 75.93
N ALA A 326 -18.27 -68.88 74.82
CA ALA A 326 -18.89 -70.20 74.85
C ALA A 326 -17.99 -71.27 75.50
N SER A 327 -16.67 -71.20 75.29
CA SER A 327 -15.70 -72.12 75.92
C SER A 327 -15.59 -71.94 77.45
N ARG A 328 -16.01 -70.79 77.98
CA ARG A 328 -16.02 -70.50 79.43
C ARG A 328 -17.28 -70.98 80.14
N VAL A 329 -18.33 -71.33 79.40
CA VAL A 329 -19.60 -71.81 79.98
C VAL A 329 -19.46 -73.27 80.40
N THR A 330 -19.61 -73.52 81.69
CA THR A 330 -19.66 -74.86 82.28
C THR A 330 -21.11 -75.39 82.29
N PRO A 331 -21.34 -76.72 82.37
CA PRO A 331 -22.70 -77.29 82.39
C PRO A 331 -23.60 -76.73 83.50
N THR A 332 -23.03 -76.37 84.65
CA THR A 332 -23.74 -75.78 85.78
C THR A 332 -24.17 -74.34 85.50
N THR A 333 -23.28 -73.51 84.97
CA THR A 333 -23.59 -72.11 84.62
C THR A 333 -24.60 -72.00 83.47
N TRP A 334 -24.62 -72.97 82.55
CA TRP A 334 -25.67 -73.06 81.51
C TRP A 334 -27.05 -73.38 82.10
N ALA A 335 -27.13 -74.31 83.04
CA ALA A 335 -28.39 -74.68 83.69
C ALA A 335 -29.01 -73.51 84.47
N GLU A 336 -28.18 -72.75 85.20
CA GLU A 336 -28.60 -71.53 85.91
C GLU A 336 -29.15 -70.47 84.95
N LYS A 337 -28.43 -70.17 83.85
CA LYS A 337 -28.91 -69.21 82.84
C LYS A 337 -30.20 -69.66 82.14
N CYS A 338 -30.39 -70.96 81.93
CA CYS A 338 -31.64 -71.48 81.39
C CYS A 338 -32.82 -71.27 82.35
N GLN A 339 -32.59 -71.43 83.66
CA GLN A 339 -33.60 -71.14 84.68
C GLN A 339 -33.91 -69.65 84.75
N GLU A 340 -32.91 -68.77 84.72
CA GLU A 340 -33.09 -67.32 84.65
C GLU A 340 -33.90 -66.91 83.41
N ALA A 341 -33.56 -67.45 82.24
CA ALA A 341 -34.30 -67.18 81.00
C ALA A 341 -35.76 -67.65 81.07
N LYS A 342 -36.01 -68.80 81.72
CA LYS A 342 -37.36 -69.30 81.96
C LYS A 342 -38.13 -68.37 82.90
N HIS A 343 -37.52 -67.96 84.01
CA HIS A 343 -38.12 -67.01 84.94
C HIS A 343 -38.42 -65.66 84.26
N ALA A 344 -37.48 -65.14 83.46
CA ALA A 344 -37.67 -63.89 82.71
C ALA A 344 -38.83 -63.98 81.71
N ARG A 345 -39.01 -65.12 81.03
CA ARG A 345 -40.16 -65.35 80.14
C ARG A 345 -41.47 -65.39 80.92
N GLU A 346 -41.50 -66.07 82.07
CA GLU A 346 -42.68 -66.12 82.94
C GLU A 346 -43.05 -64.71 83.44
N VAL A 347 -42.06 -63.90 83.85
CA VAL A 347 -42.28 -62.50 84.24
C VAL A 347 -42.77 -61.66 83.07
N ALA A 348 -42.19 -61.80 81.89
CA ALA A 348 -42.65 -61.08 80.70
C ALA A 348 -44.09 -61.44 80.32
N GLN A 349 -44.46 -62.72 80.45
CA GLN A 349 -45.84 -63.17 80.21
C GLN A 349 -46.80 -62.60 81.26
N GLN A 350 -46.43 -62.61 82.54
CA GLN A 350 -47.23 -61.99 83.60
C GLN A 350 -47.48 -60.50 83.35
N TRP A 351 -46.44 -59.75 82.93
CA TRP A 351 -46.60 -58.34 82.59
C TRP A 351 -47.49 -58.12 81.37
N LYS A 352 -47.41 -59.01 80.38
CA LYS A 352 -48.29 -58.98 79.21
C LYS A 352 -49.75 -59.22 79.61
N ASP A 353 -50.03 -60.25 80.41
CA ASP A 353 -51.38 -60.57 80.87
C ASP A 353 -51.95 -59.42 81.73
N ARG A 354 -51.12 -58.81 82.57
CA ARG A 354 -51.50 -57.65 83.38
C ARG A 354 -51.82 -56.42 82.53
N PHE A 355 -51.04 -56.18 81.47
CA PHE A 355 -51.31 -55.11 80.51
C PHE A 355 -52.64 -55.34 79.78
N GLU A 356 -52.91 -56.57 79.35
CA GLU A 356 -54.16 -56.95 78.69
C GLU A 356 -55.37 -56.75 79.62
N ALA A 357 -55.25 -57.16 80.89
CA ALA A 357 -56.29 -56.94 81.91
C ALA A 357 -56.56 -55.45 82.14
N PHE A 358 -55.48 -54.65 82.29
CA PHE A 358 -55.61 -53.20 82.47
C PHE A 358 -56.25 -52.54 81.23
N HIS A 359 -55.95 -53.05 80.04
CA HIS A 359 -56.57 -52.58 78.81
C HIS A 359 -58.07 -52.89 78.77
N GLN A 360 -58.48 -54.10 79.19
CA GLN A 360 -59.90 -54.47 79.31
C GLN A 360 -60.64 -53.59 80.33
N ASP A 361 -60.06 -53.36 81.50
CA ASP A 361 -60.63 -52.46 82.52
C ASP A 361 -60.77 -51.03 81.97
N SER A 362 -59.77 -50.54 81.23
CA SER A 362 -59.83 -49.22 80.60
C SER A 362 -60.96 -49.14 79.56
N VAL A 363 -61.22 -50.21 78.80
CA VAL A 363 -62.35 -50.27 77.83
C VAL A 363 -63.69 -50.26 78.55
N ILE A 364 -63.83 -50.98 79.67
CA ILE A 364 -65.04 -50.97 80.51
C ILE A 364 -65.27 -49.55 81.06
N TRP A 365 -64.23 -48.94 81.62
CA TRP A 365 -64.32 -47.57 82.16
C TRP A 365 -64.72 -46.55 81.10
N LEU A 366 -64.19 -46.65 79.88
CA LEU A 366 -64.57 -45.77 78.78
C LEU A 366 -66.06 -45.92 78.40
N ARG A 367 -66.59 -47.15 78.39
CA ARG A 367 -68.01 -47.41 78.13
C ARG A 367 -68.92 -46.86 79.23
N GLU A 368 -68.54 -47.04 80.50
CA GLU A 368 -69.28 -46.47 81.62
C GLU A 368 -69.28 -44.94 81.58
N ARG A 369 -68.13 -44.34 81.24
CA ARG A 369 -68.02 -42.89 81.05
C ARG A 369 -68.92 -42.39 79.92
N GLU A 370 -68.99 -43.09 78.78
CA GLU A 370 -69.92 -42.75 77.70
C GLU A 370 -71.38 -42.76 78.17
N LYS A 371 -71.77 -43.77 78.95
CA LYS A 371 -73.12 -43.85 79.53
C LYS A 371 -73.41 -42.68 80.47
N VAL A 372 -72.46 -42.30 81.32
CA VAL A 372 -72.61 -41.13 82.20
C VAL A 372 -72.73 -39.83 81.40
N ILE A 373 -71.98 -39.70 80.29
CA ILE A 373 -72.11 -38.54 79.39
C ILE A 373 -73.49 -38.51 78.73
N GLU A 374 -74.02 -39.66 78.30
CA GLU A 374 -75.35 -39.77 77.70
C GLU A 374 -76.47 -39.44 78.71
N ASP A 375 -76.33 -39.92 79.95
CA ASP A 375 -77.23 -39.58 81.06
C ASP A 375 -77.17 -38.06 81.35
N TYR A 376 -75.97 -37.47 81.42
CA TYR A 376 -75.79 -36.03 81.60
C TYR A 376 -76.44 -35.21 80.48
N ASP A 377 -76.25 -35.62 79.23
CA ASP A 377 -76.86 -34.95 78.07
C ASP A 377 -78.40 -35.07 78.09
N THR A 378 -78.92 -36.20 78.55
CA THR A 378 -80.37 -36.40 78.76
C THR A 378 -80.90 -35.47 79.86
N PHE A 379 -80.23 -35.39 81.01
CA PHE A 379 -80.58 -34.45 82.07
C PHE A 379 -80.52 -32.99 81.57
N ARG A 380 -79.49 -32.63 80.80
CA ARG A 380 -79.36 -31.30 80.19
C ARG A 380 -80.54 -30.98 79.27
N ARG A 381 -80.95 -31.92 78.41
CA ARG A 381 -82.13 -31.75 77.53
C ARG A 381 -83.41 -31.53 78.34
N THR A 382 -83.63 -32.33 79.40
CA THR A 382 -84.80 -32.18 80.29
C THR A 382 -84.81 -30.83 81.00
N ILE A 383 -83.66 -30.36 81.49
CA ILE A 383 -83.55 -29.04 82.13
C ILE A 383 -83.87 -27.92 81.11
N ASN A 384 -83.35 -28.00 79.89
CA ASN A 384 -83.64 -27.01 78.85
C ASN A 384 -85.14 -26.99 78.50
N PHE A 385 -85.77 -28.16 78.37
CA PHE A 385 -87.22 -28.25 78.15
C PHE A 385 -88.02 -27.58 79.28
N LEU A 386 -87.67 -27.86 80.54
CA LEU A 386 -88.33 -27.22 81.70
C LEU A 386 -88.08 -25.71 81.76
N GLN A 387 -86.94 -25.23 81.26
CA GLN A 387 -86.65 -23.79 81.13
C GLN A 387 -87.48 -23.14 80.02
N GLU A 388 -87.63 -23.79 78.86
CA GLU A 388 -88.52 -23.31 77.78
C GLU A 388 -89.97 -23.23 78.24
N ASP A 389 -90.44 -24.23 79.00
CA ASP A 389 -91.80 -24.25 79.53
C ASP A 389 -92.00 -23.13 80.57
N LYS A 390 -91.01 -22.92 81.47
CA LYS A 390 -90.96 -21.79 82.41
C LYS A 390 -91.00 -20.44 81.69
N ASP A 391 -90.21 -20.26 80.64
CA ASP A 391 -90.18 -19.01 79.86
C ASP A 391 -91.48 -18.81 79.07
N GLY A 392 -92.12 -19.90 78.61
CA GLY A 392 -93.47 -19.89 78.05
C GLY A 392 -94.53 -19.43 79.06
N TYR A 393 -94.49 -19.95 80.30
CA TYR A 393 -95.35 -19.48 81.40
C TYR A 393 -95.06 -18.02 81.76
N ARG A 394 -93.80 -17.60 81.78
CA ARG A 394 -93.41 -16.21 82.06
C ARG A 394 -93.90 -15.25 80.97
N THR A 395 -93.81 -15.65 79.71
CA THR A 395 -94.34 -14.88 78.58
C THR A 395 -95.85 -14.74 78.68
N LYS A 396 -96.59 -15.82 78.93
CA LYS A 396 -98.05 -15.78 79.18
C LYS A 396 -98.43 -14.89 80.37
N LEU A 397 -97.66 -14.94 81.46
CA LEU A 397 -97.88 -14.10 82.63
C LEU A 397 -97.63 -12.62 82.30
N ASN A 398 -96.58 -12.31 81.54
CA ASN A 398 -96.31 -10.95 81.07
C ASN A 398 -97.41 -10.47 80.10
N SER A 399 -97.93 -11.32 79.21
CA SER A 399 -99.07 -11.00 78.34
C SER A 399 -100.34 -10.68 79.16
N LEU A 400 -100.57 -11.39 80.27
CA LEU A 400 -101.66 -11.11 81.22
C LEU A 400 -101.44 -9.78 81.95
N VAL A 401 -100.21 -9.48 82.36
CA VAL A 401 -99.85 -8.21 82.99
C VAL A 401 -99.98 -7.03 82.00
N GLU A 402 -99.60 -7.21 80.75
CA GLU A 402 -99.79 -6.20 79.69
C GLU A 402 -101.26 -6.01 79.34
N PHE A 403 -102.07 -7.08 79.29
CA PHE A 403 -103.52 -6.99 79.10
C PHE A 403 -104.19 -6.18 80.22
N CYS A 404 -103.77 -6.37 81.47
CA CYS A 404 -104.27 -5.57 82.60
C CYS A 404 -103.79 -4.10 82.57
N ASN A 405 -102.69 -3.79 81.89
CA ASN A 405 -102.14 -2.43 81.77
C ASN A 405 -102.62 -1.68 80.52
N TRP A 406 -103.56 -2.24 79.75
CA TRP A 406 -104.17 -1.63 78.54
C TRP A 406 -105.64 -1.24 78.71
N THR A 407 -106.11 -1.13 79.95
CA THR A 407 -107.33 -0.38 80.29
C THR A 407 -106.93 0.93 80.96
N THR A 408 -107.42 1.97 80.30
CA THR A 408 -107.47 3.38 80.66
C THR A 408 -108.13 3.63 82.00
#